data_AF-A0A838TWM5-F1
#
_entry.id   AF-A0A838TWM5-F1
#
_cell.length_a   1.000
_cell.length_b   1.000
_cell.length_c   1.000
_cell.angle_alpha   90.00
_cell.angle_beta   90.00
_cell.angle_gamma   90.00
#
_symmetry.space_group_name_H-M   'P 1'
#
loop_
_entity.id
_entity.type
_entity.pdbx_description
1 polymer ?
#
loop_
_entity_poly.entity_id
_entity_poly.type
_entity_poly.pdbx_seq_one_letter_code
_entity_poly.pdbx_strand_id
1 'polypeptide(L)'
;MATKRTTKRTTSSSPAKTSVAPKRASRPSRSSSRSTTKTTVVTDKPVVKEQETKSASTSSSASTTASSKSNESPKIRKSYIALIATILLLGALLYYFRGLFVAAVVNGQPISRLEVVRQTEMQSGKQTLDTLVRNALIEQRAKEQNVTVSEQETTDEIKKLQDNLSKQGQNLEQVLTAQGMSQEDLRKLIRLDKLVAKMVGKDVKVTDAEVATYIEQNAEALPQDTNEAELKTQVTEQLKQQKTNEKVRVWLADLQKNATVNYFVQY
;
A
#
# COMPACT_ATOMS: atom_id res chain seq x y z
N MET A 1 13.61 70.84 24.86
CA MET A 1 13.42 71.73 23.69
C MET A 1 14.27 71.18 22.55
N ALA A 2 13.65 70.46 21.60
CA ALA A 2 13.37 70.90 20.22
C ALA A 2 14.60 70.77 19.29
N THR A 3 14.77 69.60 18.65
CA THR A 3 14.43 69.30 17.22
C THR A 3 15.30 70.00 16.17
N LYS A 4 15.96 69.21 15.31
CA LYS A 4 15.89 69.35 13.85
C LYS A 4 16.40 68.09 13.12
N ARG A 5 15.45 67.40 12.48
CA ARG A 5 15.66 66.45 11.38
C ARG A 5 16.22 67.21 10.17
N THR A 6 17.17 66.62 9.45
CA THR A 6 17.39 66.92 8.03
C THR A 6 17.61 65.63 7.26
N THR A 7 16.70 65.40 6.33
CA THR A 7 16.67 64.33 5.33
C THR A 7 17.63 64.65 4.19
N LYS A 8 18.39 63.67 3.69
CA LYS A 8 18.93 63.71 2.34
C LYS A 8 18.49 62.50 1.55
N ARG A 9 17.59 62.80 0.62
CA ARG A 9 17.07 62.04 -0.50
C ARG A 9 18.10 62.18 -1.62
N THR A 10 18.67 61.09 -2.12
CA THR A 10 19.33 61.05 -3.43
C THR A 10 18.54 60.12 -4.35
N THR A 11 18.30 60.66 -5.53
CA THR A 11 17.54 60.15 -6.66
C THR A 11 18.47 59.48 -7.69
N SER A 12 17.90 58.65 -8.58
CA SER A 12 18.43 58.26 -9.91
C SER A 12 19.51 57.15 -9.90
N SER A 13 19.53 56.10 -10.72
CA SER A 13 18.85 55.80 -11.98
C SER A 13 18.60 54.29 -12.18
N SER A 14 17.48 53.96 -12.83
CA SER A 14 17.21 52.73 -13.57
C SER A 14 18.09 52.65 -14.84
N PRO A 15 18.36 51.45 -15.40
CA PRO A 15 17.50 50.88 -16.45
C PRO A 15 17.19 49.39 -16.16
N ALA A 16 15.94 48.93 -16.20
CA ALA A 16 15.08 48.66 -17.37
C ALA A 16 15.38 47.33 -18.08
N LYS A 17 14.43 46.40 -17.91
CA LYS A 17 13.94 45.34 -18.82
C LYS A 17 14.93 44.22 -19.18
N THR A 18 14.56 42.93 -19.07
CA THR A 18 13.43 42.37 -19.81
C THR A 18 12.89 41.09 -19.16
N SER A 19 11.60 41.12 -18.87
CA SER A 19 10.72 40.00 -18.57
C SER A 19 10.38 39.28 -19.89
N VAL A 20 10.54 37.95 -19.93
CA VAL A 20 9.99 37.10 -21.00
C VAL A 20 9.43 35.81 -20.42
N ALA A 21 8.14 35.87 -20.07
CA ALA A 21 7.15 34.81 -20.28
C ALA A 21 5.83 35.56 -20.52
N PRO A 22 4.96 35.21 -21.49
CA PRO A 22 4.46 33.84 -21.66
C PRO A 22 4.22 33.41 -23.12
N LYS A 23 4.07 32.10 -23.37
CA LYS A 23 3.38 31.64 -24.58
C LYS A 23 2.43 30.48 -24.26
N ARG A 24 1.20 30.89 -23.92
CA ARG A 24 -0.02 30.09 -23.94
C ARG A 24 -0.37 29.83 -25.40
N ALA A 25 -0.29 28.58 -25.83
CA ALA A 25 -0.84 28.13 -27.11
C ALA A 25 -2.14 27.37 -26.87
N SER A 26 -3.09 27.66 -27.74
CA SER A 26 -4.51 27.34 -27.76
C SER A 26 -4.85 25.87 -28.03
N ARG A 27 -5.97 25.43 -27.44
CA ARG A 27 -6.79 24.30 -27.89
C ARG A 27 -7.18 24.47 -29.37
N PRO A 28 -7.53 23.36 -30.03
CA PRO A 28 -8.77 23.33 -30.79
C PRO A 28 -9.75 22.30 -30.22
N SER A 29 -11.02 22.71 -30.22
CA SER A 29 -12.22 21.93 -29.98
C SER A 29 -12.75 21.35 -31.30
N ARG A 30 -13.26 20.11 -31.26
CA ARG A 30 -14.35 19.49 -32.07
C ARG A 30 -14.17 17.97 -31.97
N SER A 31 -15.15 17.08 -32.00
CA SER A 31 -16.61 17.12 -32.13
C SER A 31 -17.05 15.64 -32.04
N SER A 32 -18.25 15.38 -31.50
CA SER A 32 -19.19 14.26 -31.83
C SER A 32 -18.66 12.80 -31.79
N SER A 33 -19.35 11.78 -31.27
CA SER A 33 -20.79 11.48 -31.22
C SER A 33 -20.97 10.29 -30.25
N ARG A 34 -21.71 10.43 -29.15
CA ARG A 34 -23.08 9.89 -28.97
C ARG A 34 -23.55 8.92 -30.07
N SER A 35 -23.56 7.62 -29.78
CA SER A 35 -24.45 6.66 -30.43
C SER A 35 -25.40 6.07 -29.38
N THR A 36 -26.62 6.56 -29.42
CA THR A 36 -27.81 5.95 -28.83
C THR A 36 -28.45 5.07 -29.89
N THR A 37 -28.78 3.82 -29.57
CA THR A 37 -29.83 3.10 -30.31
C THR A 37 -30.77 2.45 -29.31
N LYS A 38 -31.91 3.14 -29.11
CA LYS A 38 -33.17 2.53 -28.70
C LYS A 38 -33.64 1.67 -29.88
N THR A 39 -34.01 0.42 -29.61
CA THR A 39 -35.04 -0.28 -30.38
C THR A 39 -36.06 -0.80 -29.39
N THR A 40 -37.22 -0.15 -29.41
CA THR A 40 -38.50 -0.65 -28.91
C THR A 40 -39.26 -1.16 -30.13
N VAL A 41 -40.07 -2.20 -29.95
CA VAL A 41 -41.42 -2.43 -30.53
C VAL A 41 -41.62 -3.95 -30.71
N VAL A 42 -42.38 -4.58 -29.79
CA VAL A 42 -43.74 -5.14 -29.99
C VAL A 42 -43.75 -6.37 -30.90
N THR A 43 -44.14 -7.52 -30.33
CA THR A 43 -45.01 -8.48 -31.03
C THR A 43 -45.92 -9.19 -30.04
N ASP A 44 -47.18 -9.25 -30.46
CA ASP A 44 -48.39 -9.66 -29.78
C ASP A 44 -48.51 -11.12 -29.31
N LYS A 45 -49.40 -11.30 -28.32
CA LYS A 45 -50.15 -12.52 -28.03
C LYS A 45 -51.19 -12.81 -29.13
N PRO A 46 -51.61 -14.08 -29.25
CA PRO A 46 -53.05 -14.40 -29.22
C PRO A 46 -53.33 -15.52 -28.19
N VAL A 47 -54.30 -15.39 -27.28
CA VAL A 47 -55.75 -15.70 -27.41
C VAL A 47 -55.99 -17.20 -27.69
N VAL A 48 -56.17 -17.98 -26.61
CA VAL A 48 -57.44 -18.58 -26.12
C VAL A 48 -58.04 -19.64 -27.05
N LYS A 49 -58.15 -20.87 -26.53
CA LYS A 49 -59.23 -21.79 -26.89
C LYS A 49 -59.73 -22.51 -25.64
N GLU A 50 -60.94 -22.13 -25.25
CA GLU A 50 -61.76 -22.71 -24.21
C GLU A 50 -62.75 -23.68 -24.89
N GLN A 51 -62.99 -24.84 -24.28
CA GLN A 51 -64.14 -25.69 -24.59
C GLN A 51 -64.80 -26.10 -23.28
N GLU A 52 -66.07 -25.69 -23.18
CA GLU A 52 -67.05 -26.06 -22.16
C GLU A 52 -67.40 -27.56 -22.20
N THR A 53 -67.96 -28.09 -21.10
CA THR A 53 -69.38 -28.54 -21.07
C THR A 53 -69.81 -28.93 -19.64
N LYS A 54 -70.87 -28.26 -19.16
CA LYS A 54 -72.16 -28.74 -18.57
C LYS A 54 -72.17 -30.01 -17.69
N SER A 55 -72.97 -30.17 -16.63
CA SER A 55 -74.04 -29.42 -15.97
C SER A 55 -74.55 -30.26 -14.77
N ALA A 56 -75.05 -29.58 -13.71
CA ALA A 56 -76.18 -29.94 -12.82
C ALA A 56 -76.09 -31.25 -11.97
N SER A 57 -76.63 -31.44 -10.75
CA SER A 57 -77.63 -30.73 -9.93
C SER A 57 -77.61 -31.21 -8.46
N THR A 58 -77.69 -30.26 -7.52
CA THR A 58 -78.63 -30.10 -6.37
C THR A 58 -79.12 -31.27 -5.47
N SER A 59 -79.00 -31.00 -4.15
CA SER A 59 -79.80 -31.44 -2.96
C SER A 59 -79.62 -32.89 -2.47
N SER A 60 -79.60 -33.25 -1.17
CA SER A 60 -80.06 -32.64 0.09
C SER A 60 -79.51 -33.41 1.32
N SER A 61 -79.54 -32.77 2.50
CA SER A 61 -79.64 -33.35 3.86
C SER A 61 -78.36 -33.93 4.48
N ALA A 62 -77.64 -33.20 5.35
CA ALA A 62 -77.92 -32.93 6.78
C ALA A 62 -77.52 -34.08 7.72
N SER A 63 -76.37 -33.92 8.39
CA SER A 63 -76.24 -34.03 9.87
C SER A 63 -74.79 -33.82 10.31
N THR A 64 -74.60 -32.75 11.08
CA THR A 64 -73.68 -32.53 12.22
C THR A 64 -72.63 -33.61 12.52
N THR A 65 -71.35 -33.24 12.67
CA THR A 65 -70.56 -33.38 13.92
C THR A 65 -69.27 -32.54 13.83
N ALA A 66 -68.89 -31.99 14.97
CA ALA A 66 -67.93 -30.94 15.23
C ALA A 66 -66.47 -31.22 14.83
N SER A 67 -65.82 -30.14 14.40
CA SER A 67 -64.49 -29.66 14.85
C SER A 67 -63.55 -30.66 15.53
N SER A 68 -62.44 -30.97 14.85
CA SER A 68 -61.10 -31.07 15.47
C SER A 68 -60.05 -31.03 14.36
N LYS A 69 -59.48 -29.85 14.12
CA LYS A 69 -58.23 -29.72 13.36
C LYS A 69 -57.11 -30.31 14.20
N SER A 70 -56.72 -31.56 13.92
CA SER A 70 -55.44 -32.09 14.39
C SER A 70 -54.32 -31.36 13.65
N ASN A 71 -53.71 -30.42 14.36
CA ASN A 71 -52.46 -29.79 13.97
C ASN A 71 -51.33 -30.83 14.16
N GLU A 72 -51.20 -31.77 13.22
CA GLU A 72 -50.05 -32.67 13.21
C GLU A 72 -48.82 -31.91 12.71
N SER A 73 -47.88 -31.67 13.61
CA SER A 73 -46.57 -31.15 13.28
C SER A 73 -45.82 -32.17 12.40
N PRO A 74 -45.29 -31.79 11.23
CA PRO A 74 -44.56 -32.72 10.39
C PRO A 74 -43.29 -33.14 11.13
N LYS A 75 -43.13 -34.45 11.37
CA LYS A 75 -41.92 -35.04 11.97
C LYS A 75 -40.76 -34.95 10.97
N ILE A 76 -40.07 -33.81 10.96
CA ILE A 76 -38.89 -33.58 10.09
C ILE A 76 -37.76 -34.51 10.54
N ARG A 77 -37.21 -35.29 9.59
CA ARG A 77 -36.08 -36.20 9.86
C ARG A 77 -34.87 -35.38 10.31
N LYS A 78 -34.19 -35.80 11.38
CA LYS A 78 -33.04 -35.07 11.97
C LYS A 78 -31.92 -34.76 10.95
N SER A 79 -31.74 -35.61 9.94
CA SER A 79 -30.78 -35.39 8.84
C SER A 79 -31.12 -34.20 7.95
N TYR A 80 -32.41 -33.90 7.78
CA TYR A 80 -32.87 -32.74 7.01
C TYR A 80 -32.64 -31.42 7.78
N ILE A 81 -32.84 -31.46 9.10
CA ILE A 81 -32.51 -30.33 9.99
C ILE A 81 -31.00 -30.07 9.98
N ALA A 82 -30.18 -31.12 10.02
CA ALA A 82 -28.73 -31.00 9.92
C ALA A 82 -28.30 -30.38 8.58
N LEU A 83 -28.90 -30.80 7.45
CA LEU A 83 -28.60 -30.25 6.14
C LEU A 83 -28.96 -28.77 6.01
N ILE A 84 -30.13 -28.36 6.50
CA ILE A 84 -30.55 -26.95 6.53
C ILE A 84 -29.61 -26.14 7.43
N ALA A 85 -29.25 -26.67 8.61
CA ALA A 85 -28.30 -26.01 9.50
C ALA A 85 -26.93 -25.85 8.85
N THR A 86 -26.44 -26.85 8.11
CA THR A 86 -25.19 -26.74 7.34
C THR A 86 -25.26 -25.70 6.24
N ILE A 87 -26.38 -25.61 5.50
CA ILE A 87 -26.57 -24.60 4.45
C ILE A 87 -26.67 -23.20 5.05
N LEU A 88 -27.40 -23.02 6.15
CA LEU A 88 -27.46 -21.76 6.87
C LEU A 88 -26.09 -21.35 7.41
N LEU A 89 -25.33 -22.31 7.94
CA LEU A 89 -23.97 -22.07 8.44
C LEU A 89 -23.02 -21.71 7.28
N LEU A 90 -23.11 -22.38 6.12
CA LEU A 90 -22.37 -22.00 4.91
C LEU A 90 -22.76 -20.60 4.40
N GLY A 91 -24.06 -20.28 4.40
CA GLY A 91 -24.56 -18.96 3.99
C GLY A 91 -24.07 -17.85 4.92
N ALA A 92 -24.09 -18.08 6.24
CA ALA A 92 -23.52 -17.18 7.23
C ALA A 92 -22.00 -17.03 7.06
N LEU A 93 -21.31 -18.13 6.75
CA LEU A 93 -19.87 -18.15 6.51
C LEU A 93 -19.50 -17.37 5.23
N LEU A 94 -20.21 -17.59 4.13
CA LEU A 94 -20.04 -16.83 2.89
C LEU A 94 -20.37 -15.35 3.08
N TYR A 95 -21.39 -15.03 3.88
CA TYR A 95 -21.71 -13.64 4.23
C TYR A 95 -20.61 -13.00 5.08
N TYR A 96 -20.01 -13.74 6.00
CA TYR A 96 -18.86 -13.27 6.78
C TYR A 96 -17.63 -13.03 5.88
N PHE A 97 -17.39 -13.91 4.91
CA PHE A 97 -16.28 -13.82 3.96
C PHE A 97 -16.56 -12.97 2.70
N ARG A 98 -17.68 -12.25 2.64
CA ARG A 98 -18.03 -11.39 1.49
C ARG A 98 -16.96 -10.34 1.18
N GLY A 99 -16.24 -9.87 2.21
CA GLY A 99 -15.15 -8.91 2.08
C GLY A 99 -13.91 -9.44 1.34
N LEU A 100 -13.76 -10.76 1.16
CA LEU A 100 -12.67 -11.32 0.36
C LEU A 100 -12.89 -11.14 -1.14
N PHE A 101 -14.14 -11.03 -1.59
CA PHE A 101 -14.50 -10.94 -3.00
C PHE A 101 -14.99 -9.56 -3.42
N VAL A 102 -15.66 -8.84 -2.50
CA VAL A 102 -16.23 -7.51 -2.74
C VAL A 102 -15.51 -6.49 -1.87
N ALA A 103 -14.85 -5.52 -2.49
CA ALA A 103 -14.12 -4.45 -1.80
C ALA A 103 -15.05 -3.31 -1.37
N ALA A 104 -16.00 -2.93 -2.22
CA ALA A 104 -16.95 -1.85 -1.94
C ALA A 104 -18.25 -2.06 -2.75
N VAL A 105 -19.32 -1.34 -2.40
CA VAL A 105 -20.56 -1.30 -3.20
C VAL A 105 -20.90 0.17 -3.45
N VAL A 106 -21.04 0.56 -4.71
CA VAL A 106 -21.39 1.92 -5.12
C VAL A 106 -22.74 1.89 -5.81
N ASN A 107 -23.76 2.53 -5.22
CA ASN A 107 -25.12 2.57 -5.75
C ASN A 107 -25.72 1.18 -6.08
N GLY A 108 -25.42 0.18 -5.23
CA GLY A 108 -25.86 -1.20 -5.43
C GLY A 108 -25.00 -2.03 -6.40
N GLN A 109 -23.96 -1.45 -7.01
CA GLN A 109 -22.99 -2.18 -7.83
C GLN A 109 -21.76 -2.56 -7.00
N PRO A 110 -21.45 -3.85 -6.84
CA PRO A 110 -20.26 -4.28 -6.12
C PRO A 110 -18.99 -4.05 -6.95
N ILE A 111 -17.95 -3.50 -6.31
CA ILE A 111 -16.58 -3.42 -6.82
C ILE A 111 -15.84 -4.67 -6.34
N SER A 112 -15.29 -5.44 -7.28
CA SER A 112 -14.56 -6.66 -6.96
C SER A 112 -13.20 -6.33 -6.33
N ARG A 113 -12.82 -7.07 -5.29
CA ARG A 113 -11.48 -6.97 -4.72
C ARG A 113 -10.39 -7.36 -5.74
N LEU A 114 -10.68 -8.31 -6.62
CA LEU A 114 -9.74 -8.73 -7.67
C LEU A 114 -9.44 -7.58 -8.64
N GLU A 115 -10.43 -6.75 -8.95
CA GLU A 115 -10.25 -5.58 -9.80
C GLU A 115 -9.34 -4.54 -9.14
N VAL A 116 -9.53 -4.29 -7.84
CA VAL A 116 -8.66 -3.40 -7.05
C VAL A 116 -7.22 -3.94 -7.01
N VAL A 117 -7.04 -5.24 -6.75
CA VAL A 117 -5.72 -5.89 -6.73
C VAL A 117 -5.07 -5.77 -8.11
N ARG A 118 -5.78 -6.13 -9.19
CA ARG A 118 -5.26 -6.04 -10.55
C ARG A 118 -4.85 -4.62 -10.92
N GLN A 119 -5.66 -3.62 -10.55
CA GLN A 119 -5.35 -2.23 -10.82
C GLN A 119 -4.10 -1.77 -10.04
N THR A 120 -3.94 -2.23 -8.80
CA THR A 120 -2.76 -1.94 -7.98
C THR A 120 -1.51 -2.64 -8.53
N GLU A 121 -1.65 -3.90 -8.93
CA GLU A 121 -0.59 -4.68 -9.58
C GLU A 121 -0.10 -4.01 -10.88
N MET A 122 -1.00 -3.47 -11.70
CA MET A 122 -0.62 -2.69 -12.89
C MET A 122 0.15 -1.42 -12.54
N GLN A 123 -0.13 -0.79 -11.40
CA GLN A 123 0.50 0.47 -11.00
C GLN A 123 1.86 0.26 -10.33
N SER A 124 1.97 -0.72 -9.44
CA SER A 124 3.14 -0.91 -8.57
C SER A 124 3.56 -2.37 -8.39
N GLY A 125 2.92 -3.32 -9.07
CA GLY A 125 3.18 -4.76 -8.94
C GLY A 125 4.62 -5.12 -9.29
N LYS A 126 5.15 -4.61 -10.42
CA LYS A 126 6.56 -4.83 -10.81
C LYS A 126 7.53 -4.36 -9.73
N GLN A 127 7.40 -3.12 -9.27
CA GLN A 127 8.30 -2.55 -8.26
C GLN A 127 8.19 -3.28 -6.92
N THR A 128 6.97 -3.67 -6.54
CA THR A 128 6.70 -4.42 -5.31
C THR A 128 7.36 -5.80 -5.40
N LEU A 129 7.17 -6.52 -6.51
CA LEU A 129 7.79 -7.82 -6.74
C LEU A 129 9.31 -7.72 -6.74
N ASP A 130 9.90 -6.74 -7.45
CA ASP A 130 11.35 -6.52 -7.47
C ASP A 130 11.91 -6.28 -6.05
N THR A 131 11.17 -5.55 -5.22
CA THR A 131 11.54 -5.33 -3.81
C THR A 131 11.45 -6.61 -2.98
N LEU A 132 10.38 -7.39 -3.15
CA LEU A 132 10.20 -8.67 -2.45
C LEU A 132 11.28 -9.68 -2.83
N VAL A 133 11.60 -9.79 -4.12
CA VAL A 133 12.69 -10.63 -4.62
C VAL A 133 14.01 -10.20 -3.98
N ARG A 134 14.33 -8.90 -3.99
CA ARG A 134 15.55 -8.38 -3.35
C ARG A 134 15.63 -8.73 -1.87
N ASN A 135 14.54 -8.55 -1.13
CA ASN A 135 14.48 -8.85 0.30
C ASN A 135 14.68 -10.36 0.55
N ALA A 136 14.06 -11.22 -0.25
CA ALA A 136 14.22 -12.66 -0.16
C ALA A 136 15.67 -13.09 -0.43
N LEU A 137 16.33 -12.51 -1.44
CA LEU A 137 17.74 -12.78 -1.73
C LEU A 137 18.66 -12.39 -0.58
N ILE A 138 18.43 -11.23 0.03
CA ILE A 138 19.19 -10.77 1.20
C ILE A 138 19.04 -11.77 2.35
N GLU A 139 17.82 -12.21 2.64
CA GLU A 139 17.57 -13.18 3.71
C GLU A 139 18.20 -14.55 3.43
N GLN A 140 18.14 -15.02 2.19
CA GLN A 140 18.80 -16.26 1.77
C GLN A 140 20.31 -16.16 1.98
N ARG A 141 20.91 -15.07 1.50
CA ARG A 141 22.36 -14.84 1.62
C ARG A 141 22.81 -14.70 3.07
N ALA A 142 22.01 -14.04 3.91
CA ALA A 142 22.25 -13.96 5.35
C ALA A 142 22.25 -15.34 6.02
N LYS A 143 21.30 -16.21 5.65
CA LYS A 143 21.24 -17.60 6.14
C LYS A 143 22.47 -18.40 5.71
N GLU A 144 22.88 -18.30 4.45
CA GLU A 144 24.09 -18.96 3.93
C GLU A 144 25.37 -18.53 4.68
N GLN A 145 25.48 -17.24 5.00
CA GLN A 145 26.62 -16.71 5.76
C GLN A 145 26.50 -16.88 7.29
N ASN A 146 25.41 -17.50 7.77
CA ASN A 146 25.09 -17.61 9.20
C ASN A 146 25.09 -16.25 9.92
N VAL A 147 24.68 -15.19 9.22
CA VAL A 147 24.55 -13.84 9.79
C VAL A 147 23.15 -13.70 10.37
N THR A 148 23.08 -13.43 11.66
CA THR A 148 21.83 -13.20 12.38
C THR A 148 21.82 -11.83 13.03
N VAL A 149 20.61 -11.29 13.22
CA VAL A 149 20.37 -10.06 13.97
C VAL A 149 19.54 -10.45 15.18
N SER A 150 19.99 -10.02 16.36
CA SER A 150 19.28 -10.26 17.60
C SER A 150 18.08 -9.32 17.73
N GLU A 151 17.11 -9.72 18.55
CA GLU A 151 15.96 -8.85 18.86
C GLU A 151 16.39 -7.58 19.61
N GLN A 152 17.47 -7.66 20.38
CA GLN A 152 18.06 -6.53 21.08
C GLN A 152 18.54 -5.46 20.08
N GLU A 153 19.35 -5.86 19.09
CA GLU A 153 19.85 -4.93 18.06
C GLU A 153 18.73 -4.23 17.28
N THR A 154 17.63 -4.96 17.04
CA THR A 154 16.47 -4.39 16.35
C THR A 154 15.72 -3.42 17.26
N THR A 155 15.56 -3.76 18.53
CA THR A 155 14.88 -2.91 19.52
C THR A 155 15.67 -1.64 19.82
N ASP A 156 17.00 -1.74 19.91
CA ASP A 156 17.88 -0.59 20.11
C ASP A 156 17.79 0.39 18.93
N GLU A 157 17.69 -0.11 17.71
CA GLU A 157 17.53 0.74 16.53
C GLU A 157 16.15 1.39 16.45
N ILE A 158 15.08 0.65 16.79
CA ILE A 158 13.73 1.23 16.92
C ILE A 158 13.72 2.35 17.95
N LYS A 159 14.40 2.16 19.09
CA LYS A 159 14.50 3.17 20.14
C LYS A 159 15.24 4.41 19.65
N LYS A 160 16.36 4.26 18.94
CA LYS A 160 17.07 5.38 18.32
C LYS A 160 16.17 6.15 17.34
N LEU A 161 15.43 5.44 16.50
CA LEU A 161 14.48 6.05 15.57
C LEU A 161 13.38 6.82 16.33
N GLN A 162 12.82 6.22 17.37
CA GLN A 162 11.82 6.85 18.23
C GLN A 162 12.37 8.11 18.91
N ASP A 163 13.59 8.07 19.44
CA ASP A 163 14.24 9.22 20.08
C ASP A 163 14.48 10.35 19.08
N ASN A 164 14.92 10.02 17.86
CA ASN A 164 15.13 10.99 16.79
C ASN A 164 13.82 11.63 16.32
N LEU A 165 12.74 10.86 16.19
CA LEU A 165 11.41 11.39 15.86
C LEU A 165 10.85 12.26 16.98
N SER A 166 11.05 11.85 18.23
CA SER A 166 10.58 12.61 19.41
C SER A 166 11.26 13.97 19.51
N LYS A 167 12.56 14.05 19.18
CA LYS A 167 13.29 15.34 19.07
C LYS A 167 12.71 16.27 18.01
N GLN A 168 12.07 15.71 16.99
CA GLN A 168 11.37 16.46 15.94
C GLN A 168 9.89 16.71 16.27
N GLY A 169 9.44 16.37 17.48
CA GLY A 169 8.04 16.50 17.91
C GLY A 169 7.09 15.48 17.28
N GLN A 170 7.61 14.39 16.70
CA GLN A 170 6.83 13.34 16.06
C GLN A 170 6.79 12.08 16.93
N ASN A 171 5.69 11.33 16.84
CA ASN A 171 5.56 10.03 17.48
C ASN A 171 5.70 8.91 16.43
N LEU A 172 6.48 7.88 16.74
CA LEU A 172 6.74 6.76 15.83
C LEU A 172 5.45 6.05 15.37
N GLU A 173 4.51 5.81 16.27
CA GLU A 173 3.24 5.12 15.96
C GLU A 173 2.38 5.94 15.00
N GLN A 174 2.35 7.26 15.16
CA GLN A 174 1.65 8.17 14.26
C GLN A 174 2.30 8.18 12.87
N VAL A 175 3.63 8.20 12.80
CA VAL A 175 4.38 8.15 11.54
C VAL A 175 4.12 6.83 10.81
N LEU A 176 4.15 5.70 11.52
CA LEU A 176 3.86 4.38 10.95
C LEU A 176 2.42 4.29 10.45
N THR A 177 1.45 4.77 11.24
CA THR A 177 0.03 4.80 10.85
C THR A 177 -0.19 5.66 9.61
N ALA A 178 0.45 6.84 9.53
CA ALA A 178 0.37 7.72 8.37
C ALA A 178 0.97 7.07 7.10
N GLN A 179 1.94 6.18 7.26
CA GLN A 179 2.54 5.40 6.17
C GLN A 179 1.80 4.08 5.88
N GLY A 180 0.77 3.74 6.67
CA GLY A 180 0.05 2.47 6.55
C GLY A 180 0.91 1.26 6.92
N MET A 181 1.94 1.45 7.77
CA MET A 181 2.86 0.40 8.21
C MET A 181 2.56 -0.04 9.64
N SER A 182 2.74 -1.33 9.92
CA SER A 182 2.72 -1.85 11.30
C SER A 182 4.09 -1.72 11.97
N GLN A 183 4.12 -1.89 13.30
CA GLN A 183 5.38 -1.99 14.03
C GLN A 183 6.18 -3.23 13.62
N GLU A 184 5.51 -4.36 13.28
CA GLU A 184 6.20 -5.52 12.73
C GLU A 184 6.87 -5.22 11.38
N ASP A 185 6.24 -4.45 10.51
CA ASP A 185 6.82 -4.10 9.20
C ASP A 185 8.09 -3.26 9.38
N LEU A 186 8.07 -2.29 10.29
CA LEU A 186 9.27 -1.54 10.66
C LEU A 186 10.36 -2.47 11.21
N ARG A 187 9.99 -3.40 12.10
CA ARG A 187 10.92 -4.33 12.73
C ARG A 187 11.59 -5.24 11.68
N LYS A 188 10.82 -5.73 10.69
CA LYS A 188 11.34 -6.48 9.54
C LYS A 188 12.28 -5.64 8.67
N LEU A 189 11.91 -4.38 8.39
CA LEU A 189 12.73 -3.47 7.60
C LEU A 189 14.09 -3.20 8.27
N ILE A 190 14.09 -2.89 9.57
CA ILE A 190 15.31 -2.67 10.35
C ILE A 190 16.15 -3.94 10.39
N ARG A 191 15.55 -5.11 10.61
CA ARG A 191 16.27 -6.38 10.61
C ARG A 191 16.97 -6.61 9.27
N LEU A 192 16.28 -6.36 8.16
CA LEU A 192 16.85 -6.50 6.82
C LEU A 192 18.04 -5.56 6.62
N ASP A 193 17.89 -4.28 7.00
CA ASP A 193 18.96 -3.29 6.92
C ASP A 193 20.19 -3.69 7.74
N LYS A 194 19.98 -4.16 8.98
CA LYS A 194 21.05 -4.67 9.85
C LYS A 194 21.73 -5.91 9.26
N LEU A 195 20.99 -6.82 8.63
CA LEU A 195 21.57 -7.98 7.97
C LEU A 195 22.50 -7.55 6.84
N VAL A 196 22.03 -6.64 5.99
CA VAL A 196 22.82 -6.08 4.88
C VAL A 196 24.09 -5.39 5.41
N ALA A 197 23.94 -4.54 6.42
CA ALA A 197 25.08 -3.84 7.04
C ALA A 197 26.10 -4.82 7.64
N LYS A 198 25.65 -5.91 8.29
CA LYS A 198 26.56 -6.94 8.84
C LYS A 198 27.26 -7.77 7.77
N MET A 199 26.60 -8.07 6.66
CA MET A 199 27.19 -8.83 5.55
C MET A 199 28.22 -8.00 4.79
N VAL A 200 27.89 -6.75 4.47
CA VAL A 200 28.75 -5.88 3.65
C VAL A 200 29.79 -5.13 4.49
N GLY A 201 29.45 -4.75 5.73
CA GLY A 201 30.31 -3.94 6.59
C GLY A 201 31.63 -4.62 6.99
N LYS A 202 31.72 -5.96 6.91
CA LYS A 202 32.98 -6.70 7.14
C LYS A 202 34.06 -6.37 6.13
N ASP A 203 33.68 -6.01 4.91
CA ASP A 203 34.60 -5.73 3.82
C ASP A 203 34.96 -4.24 3.70
N VAL A 204 34.35 -3.36 4.51
CA VAL A 204 34.55 -1.91 4.42
C VAL A 204 35.72 -1.50 5.31
N LYS A 205 36.83 -1.12 4.67
CA LYS A 205 38.00 -0.50 5.32
C LYS A 205 38.13 0.95 4.86
N VAL A 206 38.31 1.85 5.83
CA VAL A 206 38.65 3.25 5.61
C VAL A 206 40.12 3.40 6.00
N THR A 207 40.89 4.06 5.15
CA THR A 207 42.32 4.32 5.38
C THR A 207 42.52 5.74 5.92
N ASP A 208 43.58 5.96 6.68
CA ASP A 208 43.90 7.28 7.25
C ASP A 208 44.14 8.33 6.15
N ALA A 209 44.67 7.91 5.00
CA ALA A 209 44.86 8.79 3.84
C ALA A 209 43.53 9.32 3.27
N GLU A 210 42.48 8.50 3.27
CA GLU A 210 41.16 8.91 2.82
C GLU A 210 40.51 9.87 3.82
N VAL A 211 40.74 9.66 5.11
CA VAL A 211 40.29 10.57 6.18
C VAL A 211 40.97 11.92 6.06
N ALA A 212 42.29 11.94 5.88
CA ALA A 212 43.06 13.18 5.70
C ALA A 212 42.58 13.94 4.45
N THR A 213 42.44 13.24 3.32
CA THR A 213 41.94 13.82 2.06
C THR A 213 40.53 14.40 2.25
N TYR A 214 39.65 13.70 2.96
CA TYR A 214 38.30 14.21 3.22
C TYR A 214 38.31 15.46 4.09
N ILE A 215 39.15 15.51 5.13
CA ILE A 215 39.28 16.68 6.00
C ILE A 215 39.79 17.88 5.20
N GLU A 216 40.81 17.70 4.36
CA GLU A 216 41.36 18.76 3.51
C GLU A 216 40.33 19.30 2.52
N GLN A 217 39.58 18.41 1.86
CA GLN A 217 38.59 18.79 0.85
C GLN A 217 37.32 19.43 1.43
N ASN A 218 36.98 19.09 2.67
CA ASN A 218 35.75 19.53 3.31
C ASN A 218 35.99 20.46 4.51
N ALA A 219 37.20 21.04 4.63
CA ALA A 219 37.62 21.83 5.78
C ALA A 219 36.62 22.94 6.16
N GLU A 220 35.98 23.59 5.17
CA GLU A 220 34.99 24.66 5.39
C GLU A 220 33.65 24.15 5.96
N ALA A 221 33.30 22.89 5.70
CA ALA A 221 32.07 22.26 6.17
C ALA A 221 32.23 21.53 7.51
N LEU A 222 33.48 21.39 7.99
CA LEU A 222 33.78 20.68 9.23
C LEU A 222 33.71 21.62 10.44
N PRO A 223 33.23 21.13 11.61
CA PRO A 223 33.17 21.94 12.82
C PRO A 223 34.59 22.32 13.27
N GLN A 224 34.85 23.62 13.39
CA GLN A 224 36.17 24.15 13.77
C GLN A 224 36.48 24.00 15.27
N ASP A 225 35.43 23.82 16.09
CA ASP A 225 35.54 23.76 17.56
C ASP A 225 35.66 22.32 18.11
N THR A 226 35.81 21.31 17.24
CA THR A 226 35.90 19.89 17.63
C THR A 226 37.35 19.44 17.73
N ASN A 227 37.67 18.57 18.70
CA ASN A 227 39.00 17.99 18.86
C ASN A 227 39.40 17.18 17.61
N GLU A 228 40.65 17.28 17.17
CA GLU A 228 41.19 16.55 16.01
C GLU A 228 40.92 15.04 16.07
N ALA A 229 41.02 14.42 17.26
CA ALA A 229 40.75 12.98 17.42
C ALA A 229 39.26 12.64 17.25
N GLU A 230 38.37 13.48 17.76
CA GLU A 230 36.92 13.31 17.59
C GLU A 230 36.51 13.58 16.14
N LEU A 231 37.10 14.60 15.52
CA LEU A 231 36.89 14.92 14.11
C LEU A 231 37.30 13.77 13.20
N LYS A 232 38.51 13.21 13.39
CA LYS A 232 38.97 12.04 12.64
C LYS A 232 38.04 10.84 12.84
N THR A 233 37.55 10.61 14.06
CA THR A 233 36.60 9.52 14.34
C THR A 233 35.28 9.72 13.61
N GLN A 234 34.71 10.93 13.66
CA GLN A 234 33.46 11.27 12.96
C GLN A 234 33.61 11.13 11.43
N VAL A 235 34.70 11.66 10.86
CA VAL A 235 34.99 11.55 9.43
C VAL A 235 35.19 10.08 9.03
N THR A 236 35.89 9.29 9.85
CA THR A 236 36.08 7.86 9.59
C THR A 236 34.75 7.12 9.56
N GLU A 237 33.88 7.37 10.54
CA GLU A 237 32.56 6.74 10.60
C GLU A 237 31.66 7.20 9.43
N GLN A 238 31.73 8.48 9.04
CA GLN A 238 31.02 9.00 7.88
C GLN A 238 31.50 8.34 6.57
N LEU A 239 32.82 8.27 6.35
CA LEU A 239 33.39 7.61 5.18
C LEU A 239 33.07 6.12 5.16
N LYS A 240 33.09 5.46 6.34
CA LYS A 240 32.69 4.07 6.47
C LYS A 240 31.23 3.87 6.07
N GLN A 241 30.33 4.74 6.50
CA GLN A 241 28.91 4.70 6.11
C GLN A 241 28.75 4.93 4.60
N GLN A 242 29.44 5.92 4.02
CA GLN A 242 29.40 6.18 2.58
C GLN A 242 29.86 4.97 1.77
N LYS A 243 31.03 4.43 2.09
CA LYS A 243 31.58 3.24 1.43
C LYS A 243 30.70 2.01 1.63
N THR A 244 30.13 1.85 2.82
CA THR A 244 29.19 0.75 3.09
C THR A 244 27.98 0.87 2.16
N ASN A 245 27.37 2.05 2.06
CA ASN A 245 26.22 2.28 1.19
C ASN A 245 26.54 2.02 -0.29
N GLU A 246 27.72 2.42 -0.76
CA GLU A 246 28.18 2.12 -2.11
C GLU A 246 28.37 0.62 -2.34
N LYS A 247 29.09 -0.06 -1.44
CA LYS A 247 29.28 -1.51 -1.52
C LYS A 247 27.96 -2.27 -1.44
N VAL A 248 27.01 -1.82 -0.62
CA VAL A 248 25.69 -2.42 -0.52
C VAL A 248 24.97 -2.37 -1.87
N ARG A 249 25.04 -1.24 -2.59
CA ARG A 249 24.44 -1.12 -3.92
C ARG A 249 25.05 -2.11 -4.92
N VAL A 250 26.38 -2.19 -4.95
CA VAL A 250 27.10 -3.12 -5.83
C VAL A 250 26.79 -4.58 -5.47
N TRP A 251 26.81 -4.91 -4.18
CA TRP A 251 26.52 -6.24 -3.67
C TRP A 251 25.08 -6.66 -3.95
N LEU A 252 24.08 -5.78 -3.78
CA LEU A 252 22.69 -6.04 -4.15
C LEU A 252 22.56 -6.33 -5.65
N ALA A 253 23.23 -5.54 -6.49
CA ALA A 253 23.19 -5.73 -7.93
C ALA A 253 23.82 -7.07 -8.35
N ASP A 254 24.95 -7.44 -7.74
CA ASP A 254 25.60 -8.73 -7.97
C ASP A 254 24.73 -9.89 -7.49
N LEU A 255 24.13 -9.77 -6.30
CA LEU A 255 23.23 -10.77 -5.74
C LEU A 255 22.01 -11.00 -6.64
N GLN A 256 21.42 -9.93 -7.19
CA GLN A 256 20.32 -10.02 -8.13
C GLN A 256 20.75 -10.63 -9.47
N LYS A 257 21.93 -10.27 -9.98
CA LYS A 257 22.46 -10.79 -11.25
C LYS A 257 22.77 -12.29 -11.20
N ASN A 258 23.29 -12.76 -10.06
CA ASN A 258 23.68 -14.15 -9.87
C ASN A 258 22.53 -15.03 -9.36
N ALA A 259 21.40 -14.43 -8.98
CA ALA A 259 20.22 -15.15 -8.55
C ALA A 259 19.47 -15.77 -9.73
N THR A 260 19.00 -17.01 -9.56
CA THR A 260 18.02 -17.62 -10.46
C THR A 260 16.62 -17.28 -9.98
N VAL A 261 15.92 -16.39 -10.69
CA VAL A 261 14.56 -15.97 -10.35
C VAL A 261 13.58 -16.41 -11.43
N ASN A 262 12.64 -17.28 -11.07
CA ASN A 262 11.58 -17.73 -11.97
C ASN A 262 10.33 -16.86 -11.78
N TYR A 263 9.95 -16.12 -12.82
CA TYR A 263 8.77 -15.27 -12.83
C TYR A 263 7.59 -16.01 -13.45
N PHE A 264 6.51 -16.17 -12.69
CA PHE A 264 5.26 -16.81 -13.14
C PHE A 264 4.17 -15.80 -13.53
N VAL A 265 4.39 -14.52 -13.23
CA VAL A 265 3.47 -13.42 -13.51
C VAL A 265 4.28 -12.28 -14.12
N GLN A 266 3.74 -11.66 -15.15
CA GLN A 266 4.28 -10.43 -15.74
C GLN A 266 3.31 -9.29 -15.44
N TYR A 267 3.86 -8.18 -14.96
CA TYR A 267 3.14 -6.94 -14.67
C TYR A 267 3.33 -5.93 -15.80
#